data_AF-A0A269VNF5-F1
#
_entry.id   AF-A0A269VNF5-F1
#
_cell.length_a   1.000
_cell.length_b   1.000
_cell.length_c   1.000
_cell.angle_alpha   90.00
_cell.angle_beta   90.00
_cell.angle_gamma   90.00
#
_symmetry.space_group_name_H-M   'P 1'
#
loop_
_entity.id
_entity.type
_entity.pdbx_description
1 polymer ?
#
loop_
_entity_poly.entity_id
_entity_poly.type
_entity_poly.pdbx_seq_one_letter_code
_entity_poly.pdbx_strand_id
1 'polypeptide(L)'
;MKNETPPRIRTTRSGKTEFMDSEGEWHDLSEADMAHITDAVSWWNKEGRHYGAKSKEVREWMLNSDNYVLDHYRLNRSAGAKLGENYLPPTK
;
A
#
# COMPACT_ATOMS: atom_id res chain seq x y z
N MET A 1 5.66 -8.98 -8.13
CA MET A 1 5.43 -8.17 -9.34
C MET A 1 5.85 -8.82 -10.68
N LYS A 2 6.43 -10.02 -10.72
CA LYS A 2 6.52 -10.79 -11.99
C LYS A 2 5.29 -11.69 -12.03
N ASN A 3 4.44 -11.60 -13.06
CA ASN A 3 3.25 -12.45 -13.36
C ASN A 3 1.84 -11.86 -13.13
N GLU A 4 1.66 -10.54 -13.06
CA GLU A 4 0.31 -9.95 -13.01
C GLU A 4 -0.34 -9.90 -14.41
N THR A 5 -1.63 -10.25 -14.50
CA THR A 5 -2.41 -10.22 -15.74
C THR A 5 -3.68 -9.38 -15.52
N PRO A 6 -3.80 -8.18 -16.12
CA PRO A 6 -2.83 -7.51 -16.99
C PRO A 6 -1.58 -7.03 -16.20
N PRO A 7 -0.45 -6.79 -16.89
CA PRO A 7 0.74 -6.22 -16.27
C PRO A 7 0.47 -4.79 -15.78
N ARG A 8 0.83 -4.49 -14.53
CA ARG A 8 0.75 -3.15 -13.93
C ARG A 8 2.04 -2.33 -14.04
N ILE A 9 3.06 -2.84 -14.74
CA ILE A 9 4.29 -2.12 -15.07
C ILE A 9 4.55 -2.32 -16.56
N ARG A 10 4.90 -1.24 -17.27
CA ARG A 10 5.25 -1.28 -18.71
C ARG A 10 6.47 -0.42 -19.01
N THR A 11 7.13 -0.73 -20.12
CA THR A 11 8.13 0.15 -20.72
C THR A 11 7.57 0.70 -22.02
N THR A 12 7.54 2.02 -22.15
CA THR A 12 7.05 2.71 -23.34
C THR A 12 8.05 2.60 -24.49
N ARG A 13 7.61 2.95 -25.71
CA ARG A 13 8.48 2.96 -26.91
C ARG A 13 9.67 3.93 -26.77
N SER A 14 9.54 4.98 -25.95
CA SER A 14 10.62 5.93 -25.66
C SER A 14 11.59 5.44 -24.58
N GLY A 15 11.37 4.25 -24.02
CA GLY A 15 12.23 3.67 -22.98
C GLY A 15 11.87 4.08 -21.54
N LYS A 16 10.80 4.85 -21.33
CA LYS A 16 10.33 5.18 -19.97
C LYS A 16 9.60 4.02 -19.33
N THR A 17 9.84 3.78 -18.05
CA THR A 17 9.09 2.80 -17.24
C THR A 17 7.92 3.50 -16.57
N GLU A 18 6.73 2.94 -16.74
CA GLU A 18 5.49 3.42 -16.15
C GLU A 18 4.84 2.31 -15.31
N PHE A 19 4.06 2.70 -14.32
CA PHE A 19 3.22 1.81 -13.53
C PHE A 19 1.76 2.24 -13.60
N MET A 20 0.85 1.30 -13.43
CA MET A 20 -0.59 1.56 -13.35
C MET A 20 -0.97 1.73 -11.88
N ASP A 21 -1.58 2.86 -11.55
CA ASP A 21 -2.06 3.14 -10.20
C ASP A 21 -3.34 2.36 -9.84
N SER A 22 -3.84 2.58 -8.63
CA SER A 22 -5.06 1.94 -8.14
C SER A 22 -6.35 2.40 -8.84
N GLU A 23 -6.33 3.53 -9.54
CA GLU A 23 -7.46 4.07 -10.31
C GLU A 23 -7.40 3.65 -11.80
N GLY A 24 -6.33 2.98 -12.22
CA GLY A 24 -6.14 2.47 -13.58
C GLY A 24 -5.37 3.40 -14.51
N GLU A 25 -4.81 4.49 -13.99
CA GLU A 25 -4.04 5.48 -14.73
C GLU A 25 -2.55 5.12 -14.76
N TRP A 26 -1.87 5.41 -15.87
CA TRP A 26 -0.44 5.14 -16.03
C TRP A 26 0.39 6.37 -15.67
N HIS A 27 1.37 6.20 -14.79
CA HIS A 27 2.29 7.25 -14.34
C HIS A 27 3.74 6.84 -14.50
N ASP A 28 4.65 7.81 -14.52
CA ASP A 28 6.08 7.54 -14.51
C ASP A 28 6.47 6.83 -13.20
N LEU A 29 7.37 5.84 -13.26
CA LEU A 29 7.80 5.11 -12.07
C LEU A 29 8.34 6.03 -10.96
N SER A 30 8.87 7.21 -11.31
CA SER A 30 9.33 8.22 -10.35
C SER A 30 8.22 8.85 -9.51
N GLU A 31 6.95 8.68 -9.88
CA GLU A 31 5.77 9.17 -9.15
C GLU A 31 5.11 8.09 -8.27
N ALA A 32 5.72 6.91 -8.20
CA ALA A 32 5.20 5.80 -7.40
C ALA A 32 5.59 5.92 -5.92
N ASP A 33 4.62 5.70 -5.04
CA ASP A 33 4.86 5.29 -3.66
C ASP A 33 4.41 3.83 -3.47
N MET A 34 4.95 3.16 -2.44
CA MET A 34 4.41 1.88 -1.97
C MET A 34 3.19 2.13 -1.08
N ALA A 35 2.01 1.76 -1.56
CA ALA A 35 0.76 1.83 -0.82
C ALA A 35 0.42 0.47 -0.20
N HIS A 36 -0.11 0.46 1.02
CA HIS A 36 -0.66 -0.77 1.58
C HIS A 36 -1.96 -1.15 0.84
N ILE A 37 -2.16 -2.44 0.59
CA ILE A 37 -3.40 -2.97 0.00
C ILE A 37 -4.57 -2.81 0.98
N THR A 38 -4.32 -2.99 2.27
CA THR A 38 -5.29 -2.72 3.34
C THR A 38 -4.78 -1.56 4.16
N ASP A 39 -5.61 -0.54 4.36
CA ASP A 39 -5.24 0.62 5.17
C ASP A 39 -4.72 0.22 6.55
N ALA A 40 -3.54 0.74 6.91
CA ALA A 40 -2.84 0.34 8.12
C ALA A 40 -3.65 0.60 9.39
N VAL A 41 -4.41 1.71 9.43
CA VAL A 41 -5.28 2.05 10.56
C VAL A 41 -6.46 1.08 10.68
N SER A 42 -7.08 0.72 9.56
CA SER A 42 -8.21 -0.23 9.53
C SER A 42 -7.75 -1.63 9.92
N TRP A 43 -6.60 -2.09 9.41
CA TRP A 43 -6.01 -3.37 9.81
C TRP A 43 -5.63 -3.37 11.29
N TRP A 44 -5.00 -2.30 11.79
CA TRP A 44 -4.67 -2.16 13.20
C TRP A 44 -5.91 -2.24 14.09
N ASN A 45 -6.96 -1.48 13.74
CA ASN A 45 -8.19 -1.41 14.53
C ASN A 45 -8.96 -2.72 14.56
N LYS A 46 -8.89 -3.51 13.47
CA LYS A 46 -9.57 -4.80 13.33
C LYS A 46 -8.79 -5.97 13.92
N GLU A 47 -7.47 -5.98 13.75
CA GLU A 47 -6.64 -7.17 13.95
C GLU A 47 -5.35 -6.83 14.71
N GLY A 48 -4.55 -5.89 14.21
CA GLY A 48 -3.20 -5.60 14.73
C GLY A 48 -3.13 -5.26 16.22
N ARG A 49 -4.11 -4.49 16.73
CA ARG A 49 -4.19 -4.07 18.14
C ARG A 49 -4.32 -5.23 19.14
N HIS A 50 -4.69 -6.42 18.67
CA HIS A 50 -4.84 -7.62 19.51
C HIS A 50 -3.51 -8.37 19.70
N TYR A 51 -2.52 -8.15 18.84
CA TYR A 51 -1.18 -8.72 19.00
C TYR A 51 -0.28 -7.88 19.92
N GLY A 52 -0.58 -6.59 20.08
CA GLY A 52 0.18 -5.63 20.89
C GLY A 52 1.08 -4.74 20.05
N ALA A 53 1.37 -3.54 20.56
CA ALA A 53 2.21 -2.58 19.83
C ALA A 53 3.62 -3.14 19.60
N LYS A 54 4.09 -3.11 18.34
CA LYS A 54 5.41 -3.62 17.91
C LYS A 54 5.63 -5.13 18.15
N SER A 55 4.56 -5.91 18.27
CA SER A 55 4.67 -7.38 18.35
C SER A 55 5.32 -7.95 17.09
N LYS A 56 5.75 -9.21 17.15
CA LYS A 56 6.34 -9.91 16.00
C LYS A 56 5.36 -9.93 14.82
N GLU A 57 4.10 -10.25 15.08
CA GLU A 57 3.02 -10.34 14.09
C GLU A 57 2.74 -9.00 13.42
N VAL A 58 2.70 -7.90 14.20
CA VAL A 58 2.54 -6.55 13.65
C VAL A 58 3.73 -6.18 12.77
N ARG A 59 4.95 -6.50 13.17
CA ARG A 59 6.14 -6.22 12.35
C ARG A 59 6.17 -7.06 11.08
N GLU A 60 5.82 -8.33 11.17
CA GLU A 60 5.71 -9.22 10.02
C GLU A 60 4.69 -8.69 9.01
N TRP A 61 3.53 -8.23 9.48
CA TRP A 61 2.52 -7.64 8.60
C TRP A 61 3.00 -6.33 7.95
N MET A 62 3.57 -5.42 8.74
CA MET A 62 4.06 -4.12 8.24
C MET A 62 5.22 -4.25 7.25
N LEU A 63 6.04 -5.29 7.36
CA LEU A 63 7.24 -5.51 6.54
C LEU A 63 7.01 -6.50 5.38
N ASN A 64 5.86 -7.16 5.32
CA ASN A 64 5.55 -8.08 4.23
C ASN A 64 5.31 -7.29 2.94
N SER A 65 6.20 -7.48 1.94
CA SER A 65 6.07 -6.83 0.63
C SER A 65 4.80 -7.20 -0.12
N ASP A 66 4.20 -8.35 0.17
CA ASP A 66 2.95 -8.79 -0.46
C ASP A 66 1.74 -7.97 0.00
N ASN A 67 1.88 -7.19 1.08
CA ASN A 67 0.86 -6.25 1.55
C ASN A 67 0.90 -4.90 0.84
N TYR A 68 1.79 -4.71 -0.14
CA TYR A 68 1.98 -3.44 -0.82
C TYR A 68 1.82 -3.53 -2.34
N VAL A 69 1.39 -2.42 -2.92
CA VAL A 69 1.33 -2.18 -4.37
C VAL A 69 1.93 -0.82 -4.69
N LEU A 70 2.39 -0.63 -5.94
CA LEU A 70 2.72 0.71 -6.41
C LEU A 70 1.42 1.48 -6.62
N ASP A 71 1.38 2.72 -6.13
CA ASP A 71 0.27 3.63 -6.33
C ASP A 71 0.81 5.05 -6.53
N HIS A 72 0.00 5.91 -7.14
CA HIS A 72 0.41 7.29 -7.36
C HIS A 72 0.53 8.02 -6.01
N TYR A 73 1.65 8.72 -5.78
CA TYR A 73 1.97 9.33 -4.47
C TYR A 73 0.84 10.20 -3.89
N ARG A 74 0.07 10.89 -4.74
CA ARG A 74 -1.07 11.72 -4.30
C ARG A 74 -2.23 10.88 -3.76
N LEU A 75 -2.50 9.74 -4.39
CA LEU A 75 -3.56 8.83 -3.97
C LEU A 75 -3.18 8.19 -2.64
N ASN A 76 -2.04 7.51 -2.59
CA ASN A 76 -1.52 6.86 -1.39
C ASN A 76 -1.48 7.80 -0.17
N ARG A 77 -0.92 9.00 -0.31
CA ARG A 77 -0.77 9.95 0.81
C ARG A 77 -2.10 10.54 1.28
N SER A 78 -3.13 10.55 0.44
CA SER A 78 -4.46 11.06 0.80
C SER A 78 -5.43 9.96 1.25
N ALA A 79 -5.17 8.70 0.92
CA ALA A 79 -6.05 7.57 1.22
C ALA A 79 -6.37 7.48 2.71
N GLY A 80 -5.35 7.48 3.57
CA GLY A 80 -5.54 7.41 5.02
C GLY A 80 -6.37 8.57 5.59
N ALA A 81 -6.23 9.78 5.04
CA ALA A 81 -7.01 10.94 5.47
C ALA A 81 -8.49 10.83 5.11
N LYS A 82 -8.83 10.14 4.00
CA LYS A 82 -10.20 9.95 3.53
C LYS A 82 -11.01 8.96 4.39
N LEU A 83 -10.34 8.06 5.12
CA LEU A 83 -11.00 7.03 5.94
C LEU A 83 -11.73 7.60 7.16
N GLY A 84 -11.26 8.72 7.71
CA GLY A 84 -11.80 9.27 8.95
C GLY A 84 -11.56 8.40 10.20
N GLU A 85 -10.67 7.42 10.11
CA GLU A 85 -10.33 6.51 11.20
C GLU A 85 -9.16 7.02 12.04
N ASN A 86 -9.20 6.72 13.34
CA ASN A 86 -8.08 6.93 14.26
C ASN A 86 -7.59 5.60 14.80
N TYR A 87 -6.30 5.52 15.13
CA TYR A 87 -5.73 4.35 15.78
C TYR A 87 -6.32 4.16 17.18
N LEU A 88 -6.87 2.99 17.44
CA LEU A 88 -7.32 2.58 18.77
C LEU A 88 -6.14 2.09 19.63
N PRO A 89 -6.22 2.15 20.96
CA PRO A 89 -5.17 1.60 21.80
C PRO A 89 -5.00 0.07 21.63
N PRO A 90 -3.78 -0.47 21.87
CA PRO A 90 -3.55 -1.90 21.92
C PRO A 90 -4.37 -2.54 23.05
N THR A 91 -4.75 -3.80 22.86
CA THR A 91 -5.59 -4.56 23.82
C THR A 91 -4.85 -5.69 24.52
N LYS A 92 -3.57 -5.86 24.18
CA LYS A 92 -2.65 -6.86 24.73
C LYS A 92 -1.40 -6.17 25.25
#